data_AF-A0A7Y4VGY6-F1
#
_entry.id   AF-A0A7Y4VGY6-F1
#
_cell.length_a   1.000
_cell.length_b   1.000
_cell.length_c   1.000
_cell.angle_alpha   90.00
_cell.angle_beta   90.00
_cell.angle_gamma   90.00
#
_symmetry.space_group_name_H-M   'P 1'
#
loop_
_entity.id
_entity.type
_entity.pdbx_description
1 polymer ?
#
loop_
_entity_poly.entity_id
_entity_poly.type
_entity_poly.pdbx_seq_one_letter_code
_entity_poly.pdbx_strand_id
1 'polypeptide(L)'
;MKSSDKEIIIQSKSLDILASFNRKEFQQFGKFLDSGMVSNRNLRKLFNFLSKYYPLFSNKNLTKLKLHKAVYGDSTSYNELNTRKLLSDIYKEAEKYLVMLHLKTNKIAYDKILMEEFDMRRLDSLFHSKYEELNRFMDAENAYPYRFIEKHIVEWFYVSFHLERGLQQKIAPNVYKRAEYIIFYFLSDLFITLQDMNVNKDKYNYSKDINLAEELVSSLDTNKIFSFIEEHFPENIVLKLFYGSYLALKHFDDEKYYFELKSLAKKHFDGLHESGKRGVTAFLINYCQSKITGVKDNKFETELNEHYRTYIDNVLYKISGENYLRVDLFLSILNNYFNTGKLNEAA
;
A
#
# COMPACT_ATOMS: atom_id res chain seq x y z
N MET A 1 55.14 -7.94 15.39
CA MET A 1 54.58 -6.83 14.58
C MET A 1 53.14 -6.58 15.03
N LYS A 2 52.91 -5.48 15.75
CA LYS A 2 51.58 -5.07 16.22
C LYS A 2 50.88 -4.33 15.08
N SER A 3 50.03 -5.05 14.34
CA SER A 3 48.99 -4.42 13.53
C SER A 3 48.10 -3.63 14.49
N SER A 4 47.97 -2.33 14.26
CA SER A 4 46.99 -1.50 14.95
C SER A 4 45.60 -2.02 14.59
N ASP A 5 44.99 -2.82 15.47
CA ASP A 5 43.58 -3.20 15.41
C ASP A 5 42.74 -1.94 15.56
N LYS A 6 42.61 -1.17 14.48
CA LYS A 6 41.60 -0.12 14.38
C LYS A 6 40.26 -0.82 14.55
N GLU A 7 39.60 -0.59 15.68
CA GLU A 7 38.25 -1.07 15.94
C GLU A 7 37.32 -0.53 14.84
N ILE A 8 37.03 -1.34 13.82
CA ILE A 8 36.12 -0.96 12.74
C ILE A 8 34.69 -1.00 13.29
N ILE A 9 34.06 0.16 13.34
CA ILE A 9 32.63 0.31 13.67
C ILE A 9 31.82 -0.51 12.67
N ILE A 10 30.81 -1.22 13.17
CA ILE A 10 29.95 -2.02 12.30
C ILE A 10 29.00 -1.07 11.55
N GLN A 11 29.14 -1.05 10.23
CA GLN A 11 28.15 -0.49 9.31
C GLN A 11 27.62 -1.65 8.48
N SER A 12 26.31 -1.91 8.58
CA SER A 12 25.68 -3.05 7.91
C SER A 12 24.19 -2.81 7.76
N LYS A 13 23.64 -3.14 6.59
CA LYS A 13 22.19 -3.13 6.31
C LYS A 13 21.37 -3.93 7.33
N SER A 14 21.99 -4.95 7.94
CA SER A 14 21.36 -5.71 9.02
C SER A 14 20.99 -4.82 10.22
N LEU A 15 21.85 -3.85 10.56
CA LEU A 15 21.59 -2.96 11.69
C LEU A 15 20.45 -1.99 11.37
N ASP A 16 20.35 -1.52 10.13
CA ASP A 16 19.28 -0.64 9.67
C ASP A 16 17.90 -1.31 9.81
N ILE A 17 17.77 -2.57 9.34
CA ILE A 17 16.52 -3.35 9.51
C ILE A 17 16.23 -3.60 10.99
N LEU A 18 17.23 -4.01 11.77
CA LEU A 18 17.01 -4.29 13.19
C LEU A 18 16.64 -3.04 13.99
N ALA A 19 17.11 -1.87 13.58
CA ALA A 19 16.79 -0.58 14.20
C ALA A 19 15.36 -0.15 13.88
N SER A 20 14.80 -0.57 12.74
CA SER A 20 13.42 -0.25 12.36
C SER A 20 12.37 -1.03 13.15
N PHE A 21 12.75 -2.14 13.78
CA PHE A 21 11.84 -2.91 14.62
C PHE A 21 11.48 -2.11 15.86
N ASN A 22 10.21 -2.17 16.27
CA ASN A 22 9.85 -1.76 17.63
C ASN A 22 10.31 -2.80 18.66
N ARG A 23 10.25 -2.46 19.95
CA ARG A 23 10.73 -3.33 21.03
C ARG A 23 10.10 -4.73 21.01
N LYS A 24 8.82 -4.83 20.67
CA LYS A 24 8.07 -6.11 20.63
C LYS A 24 8.51 -6.95 19.43
N GLU A 25 8.63 -6.35 18.25
CA GLU A 25 9.15 -6.99 17.03
C GLU A 25 10.58 -7.47 17.23
N PHE A 26 11.45 -6.64 17.81
CA PHE A 26 12.84 -7.01 18.08
C PHE A 26 12.94 -8.23 19.00
N GLN A 27 12.13 -8.29 20.06
CA GLN A 27 12.06 -9.46 20.94
C GLN A 27 11.52 -10.71 20.23
N GLN A 28 10.48 -10.55 19.39
CA GLN A 28 9.91 -11.65 18.63
C GLN A 28 10.86 -12.15 17.53
N PHE A 29 11.69 -11.28 16.95
CA PHE A 29 12.76 -11.67 16.04
C PHE A 29 13.77 -12.59 16.72
N GLY A 30 14.16 -12.29 17.97
CA GLY A 30 14.97 -13.19 18.78
C GLY A 30 14.34 -14.58 18.96
N LYS A 31 13.03 -14.64 19.20
CA LYS A 31 12.28 -15.91 19.26
C LYS A 31 12.21 -16.63 17.90
N PHE A 32 12.10 -15.88 16.81
CA PHE A 32 12.14 -16.41 15.46
C PHE A 32 13.50 -17.08 15.16
N LEU A 33 14.61 -16.47 15.55
CA LEU A 33 15.94 -17.08 15.45
C LEU A 33 16.06 -18.38 16.28
N ASP A 34 15.26 -18.52 17.34
CA ASP A 34 15.20 -19.70 18.21
C ASP A 34 14.18 -20.77 17.75
N SER A 35 13.38 -20.50 16.70
CA SER A 35 12.22 -21.32 16.30
C SER A 35 12.57 -22.67 15.64
N GLY A 36 13.85 -22.96 15.42
CA GLY A 36 14.30 -24.12 14.64
C GLY A 36 14.19 -23.94 13.13
N MET A 37 13.53 -22.88 12.64
CA MET A 37 13.51 -22.50 11.22
C MET A 37 14.84 -21.90 10.75
N VAL A 38 15.69 -21.46 11.69
CA VAL A 38 17.00 -20.88 11.41
C VAL A 38 18.08 -21.89 11.75
N SER A 39 18.81 -22.35 10.73
CA SER A 39 19.83 -23.40 10.88
C SER A 39 21.13 -22.89 11.52
N ASN A 40 21.48 -21.61 11.31
CA ASN A 40 22.73 -21.04 11.81
C ASN A 40 22.62 -20.61 13.28
N ARG A 41 23.06 -21.50 14.18
CA ARG A 41 23.07 -21.29 15.65
C ARG A 41 23.87 -20.05 16.10
N ASN A 42 24.84 -19.59 15.31
CA ASN A 42 25.63 -18.41 15.65
C ASN A 42 24.84 -17.11 15.51
N LEU A 43 23.74 -17.10 14.77
CA LEU A 43 22.86 -15.93 14.65
C LEU A 43 22.21 -15.56 15.98
N ARG A 44 21.92 -16.54 16.83
CA ARG A 44 21.42 -16.30 18.19
C ARG A 44 22.45 -15.56 19.04
N LYS A 45 23.70 -16.02 19.00
CA LYS A 45 24.81 -15.36 19.72
C LYS A 45 25.02 -13.93 19.22
N LEU A 46 24.96 -13.75 17.90
CA LEU A 46 25.03 -12.43 17.28
C LEU A 46 23.89 -11.53 17.77
N PHE A 47 22.64 -12.01 17.70
CA PHE A 47 21.48 -11.25 18.15
C PHE A 47 21.59 -10.86 19.63
N ASN A 48 22.00 -11.78 20.51
CA ASN A 48 22.22 -11.50 21.93
C ASN A 48 23.34 -10.48 22.20
N PHE A 49 24.34 -10.42 21.32
CA PHE A 49 25.36 -9.37 21.37
C PHE A 49 24.79 -8.02 20.92
N LEU A 50 24.07 -8.00 19.79
CA LEU A 50 23.48 -6.79 19.22
C LEU A 50 22.38 -6.18 20.10
N SER A 51 21.58 -7.01 20.79
CA SER A 51 20.45 -6.56 21.62
C SER A 51 20.85 -5.61 22.74
N LYS A 52 22.11 -5.65 23.18
CA LYS A 52 22.69 -4.73 24.17
C LYS A 52 22.85 -3.30 23.65
N TYR A 53 22.81 -3.12 22.33
CA TYR A 53 23.04 -1.86 21.64
C TYR A 53 21.79 -1.34 20.88
N TYR A 54 20.71 -2.10 20.86
CA TYR A 54 19.42 -1.68 20.31
C TYR A 54 18.83 -0.52 21.15
N PRO A 55 18.15 0.48 20.54
CA PRO A 55 17.73 0.54 19.13
C PRO A 55 18.72 1.24 18.19
N LEU A 56 19.64 2.06 18.71
CA LEU A 56 20.40 2.99 17.87
C LEU A 56 21.66 2.37 17.24
N PHE A 57 22.21 1.30 17.82
CA PHE A 57 23.45 0.64 17.38
C PHE A 57 24.66 1.57 17.17
N SER A 58 24.62 2.80 17.68
CA SER A 58 25.66 3.83 17.50
C SER A 58 26.76 3.78 18.56
N ASN A 59 26.74 2.77 19.44
CA ASN A 59 27.70 2.68 20.53
C ASN A 59 29.10 2.37 20.01
N LYS A 60 30.10 3.14 20.42
CA LYS A 60 31.52 2.93 20.08
C LYS A 60 32.07 1.54 20.40
N ASN A 61 31.45 0.81 21.34
CA ASN A 61 31.81 -0.57 21.66
C ASN A 61 31.21 -1.61 20.71
N LEU A 62 30.36 -1.22 19.76
CA LEU A 62 29.84 -2.09 18.73
C LEU A 62 30.85 -2.20 17.57
N THR A 63 31.84 -3.06 17.75
CA THR A 63 32.96 -3.23 16.80
C THR A 63 32.95 -4.63 16.21
N LYS A 64 33.44 -4.78 14.96
CA LYS A 64 33.51 -6.10 14.30
C LYS A 64 34.29 -7.13 15.13
N LEU A 65 35.36 -6.70 15.80
CA LEU A 65 36.19 -7.55 16.66
C LEU A 65 35.42 -8.04 17.89
N LYS A 66 34.73 -7.14 18.60
CA LYS A 66 33.91 -7.50 19.78
C LYS A 66 32.76 -8.42 19.39
N LEU A 67 32.13 -8.18 18.24
CA LEU A 67 31.13 -9.08 17.67
C LEU A 67 31.71 -10.48 17.40
N HIS A 68 32.85 -10.56 16.71
CA HIS A 68 33.50 -11.83 16.39
C HIS A 68 33.77 -12.64 17.66
N LYS A 69 34.39 -12.00 18.66
CA LYS A 69 34.69 -12.62 19.96
C LYS A 69 33.42 -13.06 20.70
N ALA A 70 32.36 -12.25 20.69
CA ALA A 70 31.09 -12.61 21.32
C ALA A 70 30.43 -13.86 20.69
N VAL A 71 30.65 -14.10 19.39
CA VAL A 71 30.04 -15.23 18.67
C VAL A 71 30.92 -16.47 18.70
N TYR A 72 32.20 -16.32 18.37
CA TYR A 72 33.14 -17.41 18.16
C TYR A 72 34.03 -17.70 19.37
N GLY A 73 34.10 -16.80 20.35
CA GLY A 73 34.90 -16.91 21.57
C GLY A 73 36.18 -16.08 21.53
N ASP A 74 36.69 -15.71 22.71
CA ASP A 74 37.86 -14.83 22.85
C ASP A 74 39.18 -15.43 22.37
N SER A 75 39.28 -16.76 22.36
CA SER A 75 40.46 -17.51 21.88
C SER A 75 40.54 -17.60 20.36
N THR A 76 39.50 -17.20 19.63
CA THR A 76 39.48 -17.28 18.17
C THR A 76 40.14 -16.06 17.53
N SER A 77 41.05 -16.30 16.58
CA SER A 77 41.63 -15.23 15.77
C SER A 77 40.55 -14.53 14.97
N TYR A 78 40.58 -13.20 14.94
CA TYR A 78 39.60 -12.41 14.20
C TYR A 78 39.59 -12.79 12.71
N ASN A 79 38.41 -13.13 12.20
CA ASN A 79 38.18 -13.42 10.79
C ASN A 79 37.09 -12.49 10.23
N GLU A 80 37.51 -11.52 9.42
CA GLU A 80 36.60 -10.54 8.82
C GLU A 80 35.55 -11.19 7.91
N LEU A 81 35.93 -12.20 7.13
CA LEU A 81 35.02 -12.90 6.22
C LEU A 81 33.88 -13.58 7.00
N ASN A 82 34.20 -14.22 8.12
CA ASN A 82 33.22 -14.85 9.01
C ASN A 82 32.28 -13.82 9.64
N THR A 83 32.80 -12.68 10.11
CA THR A 83 31.95 -11.61 10.64
C THR A 83 31.02 -11.04 9.58
N ARG A 84 31.54 -10.76 8.37
CA ARG A 84 30.73 -10.25 7.26
C ARG A 84 29.66 -11.25 6.83
N LYS A 85 30.01 -12.54 6.75
CA LYS A 85 29.05 -13.61 6.45
C LYS A 85 27.94 -13.66 7.50
N LEU A 86 28.28 -13.57 8.79
CA LEU A 86 27.30 -13.61 9.87
C LEU A 86 26.34 -12.41 9.86
N LEU A 87 26.85 -11.21 9.55
CA LEU A 87 26.02 -10.02 9.35
C LEU A 87 25.11 -10.15 8.12
N SER A 88 25.60 -10.77 7.04
CA SER A 88 24.77 -11.07 5.87
C SER A 88 23.71 -12.13 6.17
N ASP A 89 24.02 -13.13 6.99
CA ASP A 89 23.08 -14.19 7.36
C ASP A 89 21.96 -13.63 8.24
N ILE A 90 22.28 -12.81 9.27
CA ILE A 90 21.23 -12.18 10.10
C ILE A 90 20.36 -11.20 9.30
N TYR A 91 20.95 -10.51 8.31
CA TYR A 91 20.20 -9.65 7.39
C TYR A 91 19.11 -10.43 6.65
N LYS A 92 19.48 -11.58 6.05
CA LYS A 92 18.52 -12.44 5.33
C LYS A 92 17.42 -12.97 6.24
N GLU A 93 17.76 -13.35 7.47
CA GLU A 93 16.75 -13.79 8.44
C GLU A 93 15.83 -12.64 8.89
N ALA A 94 16.35 -11.42 8.99
CA ALA A 94 15.54 -10.24 9.28
C ALA A 94 14.58 -9.89 8.13
N GLU A 95 15.01 -10.02 6.87
CA GLU A 95 14.13 -9.87 5.69
C GLU A 95 12.98 -10.89 5.71
N LYS A 96 13.28 -12.17 5.96
CA LYS A 96 12.25 -13.21 6.10
C LYS A 96 11.27 -12.89 7.24
N TYR A 97 11.79 -12.41 8.37
CA TYR A 97 10.95 -12.03 9.49
C TYR A 97 10.03 -10.84 9.19
N LEU A 98 10.50 -9.84 8.43
CA LEU A 98 9.66 -8.75 7.94
C LEU A 98 8.50 -9.26 7.07
N VAL A 99 8.77 -10.21 6.17
CA VAL A 99 7.70 -10.87 5.38
C VAL A 99 6.70 -11.57 6.30
N MET A 100 7.17 -12.30 7.31
CA MET A 100 6.29 -12.94 8.29
C MET A 100 5.46 -11.95 9.10
N LEU A 101 6.02 -10.79 9.46
CA LEU A 101 5.27 -9.73 10.12
C LEU A 101 4.16 -9.19 9.22
N HIS A 102 4.47 -8.93 7.95
CA HIS A 102 3.47 -8.46 6.98
C HIS A 102 2.36 -9.50 6.77
N LEU A 103 2.69 -10.78 6.59
CA LEU A 103 1.70 -11.84 6.40
C LEU A 103 0.78 -12.03 7.61
N LYS A 104 1.23 -11.68 8.83
CA LYS A 104 0.37 -11.72 10.03
C LYS A 104 -0.73 -10.66 10.02
N THR A 105 -0.52 -9.54 9.34
CA THR A 105 -1.48 -8.44 9.28
C THR A 105 -2.23 -8.39 7.95
N ASN A 106 -1.69 -9.00 6.90
CA ASN A 106 -2.29 -9.07 5.57
C ASN A 106 -2.97 -10.43 5.33
N LYS A 107 -4.24 -10.54 5.75
CA LYS A 107 -5.04 -11.76 5.64
C LYS A 107 -5.16 -12.26 4.19
N ILE A 108 -5.39 -11.34 3.25
CA ILE A 108 -5.56 -11.68 1.83
C ILE A 108 -4.29 -12.31 1.26
N ALA A 109 -3.13 -11.72 1.51
CA ALA A 109 -1.85 -12.28 1.05
C ALA A 109 -1.57 -13.66 1.69
N TYR A 110 -1.80 -13.79 3.00
CA TYR A 110 -1.61 -15.06 3.71
C TYR A 110 -2.53 -16.17 3.16
N ASP A 111 -3.82 -15.89 3.00
CA ASP A 111 -4.79 -16.89 2.55
C ASP A 111 -4.56 -17.29 1.09
N LYS A 112 -4.10 -16.37 0.23
CA LYS A 112 -3.69 -16.69 -1.15
C LYS A 112 -2.56 -17.71 -1.19
N ILE A 113 -1.49 -17.47 -0.43
CA ILE A 113 -0.36 -18.42 -0.32
C ILE A 113 -0.85 -19.76 0.22
N LEU A 114 -1.73 -19.74 1.22
CA LEU A 114 -2.26 -20.98 1.80
C LEU A 114 -3.13 -21.76 0.81
N MET A 115 -3.92 -21.07 -0.02
CA MET A 115 -4.69 -21.71 -1.10
C MET A 115 -3.77 -22.36 -2.14
N GLU A 116 -2.70 -21.68 -2.57
CA GLU A 116 -1.71 -22.26 -3.48
C GLU A 116 -1.08 -23.54 -2.89
N GLU A 117 -0.67 -23.49 -1.61
CA GLU A 117 -0.12 -24.66 -0.92
C GLU A 117 -1.13 -25.82 -0.80
N PHE A 118 -2.41 -25.52 -0.54
CA PHE A 118 -3.46 -26.53 -0.53
C PHE A 118 -3.68 -27.14 -1.92
N ASP A 119 -3.63 -26.32 -2.97
CA ASP A 119 -3.75 -26.80 -4.34
C ASP A 119 -2.59 -27.73 -4.73
N MET A 120 -1.35 -27.27 -4.53
CA MET A 120 -0.13 -28.03 -4.81
C MET A 120 -0.09 -29.39 -4.10
N ARG A 121 -0.66 -29.47 -2.89
CA ARG A 121 -0.72 -30.69 -2.07
C ARG A 121 -1.97 -31.52 -2.29
N ARG A 122 -2.85 -31.13 -3.22
CA ARG A 122 -4.15 -31.77 -3.51
C ARG A 122 -5.06 -31.86 -2.28
N LEU A 123 -5.04 -30.83 -1.43
CA LEU A 123 -5.88 -30.69 -0.23
C LEU A 123 -7.19 -29.99 -0.57
N ASP A 124 -7.97 -30.62 -1.44
CA ASP A 124 -9.11 -29.99 -2.14
C ASP A 124 -10.19 -29.45 -1.20
N SER A 125 -10.54 -30.17 -0.14
CA SER A 125 -11.52 -29.71 0.85
C SER A 125 -11.04 -28.45 1.60
N LEU A 126 -9.74 -28.36 1.89
CA LEU A 126 -9.17 -27.21 2.58
C LEU A 126 -9.09 -26.01 1.64
N PHE A 127 -8.74 -26.23 0.37
CA PHE A 127 -8.78 -25.20 -0.67
C PHE A 127 -10.18 -24.58 -0.76
N HIS A 128 -11.23 -25.39 -0.91
CA HIS A 128 -12.60 -24.88 -1.01
C HIS A 128 -13.03 -24.11 0.24
N SER A 129 -12.78 -24.66 1.44
CA SER A 129 -13.11 -23.97 2.68
C SER A 129 -12.41 -22.61 2.77
N LYS A 130 -11.15 -22.54 2.34
CA LYS A 130 -10.34 -21.32 2.39
C LYS A 130 -10.78 -20.30 1.34
N TYR A 131 -11.10 -20.73 0.12
CA TYR A 131 -11.67 -19.88 -0.93
C TYR A 131 -12.97 -19.21 -0.47
N GLU A 132 -13.91 -19.98 0.10
CA GLU A 132 -15.18 -19.45 0.60
C GLU A 132 -14.99 -18.46 1.77
N GLU A 133 -14.07 -18.78 2.69
CA GLU A 133 -13.71 -17.88 3.79
C GLU A 133 -13.12 -16.57 3.26
N LEU A 134 -12.18 -16.65 2.32
CA LEU A 134 -11.53 -15.50 1.73
C LEU A 134 -12.52 -14.64 0.94
N ASN A 135 -13.44 -15.24 0.18
CA ASN A 135 -14.48 -14.46 -0.51
C ASN A 135 -15.42 -13.76 0.44
N ARG A 136 -15.86 -14.40 1.53
CA ARG A 136 -16.72 -13.73 2.53
C ARG A 136 -16.01 -12.55 3.19
N PHE A 137 -14.74 -12.72 3.54
CA PHE A 137 -13.90 -11.62 4.01
C PHE A 137 -13.78 -10.52 2.93
N MET A 138 -13.45 -10.97 1.72
CA MET A 138 -13.50 -10.33 0.40
C MET A 138 -14.75 -9.50 0.12
N ASP A 139 -15.89 -9.78 0.76
CA ASP A 139 -17.18 -9.14 0.52
C ASP A 139 -17.60 -8.24 1.68
N ALA A 140 -17.17 -8.55 2.91
CA ALA A 140 -17.45 -7.75 4.10
C ALA A 140 -16.60 -6.47 4.22
N GLU A 141 -15.42 -6.43 3.59
CA GLU A 141 -14.57 -5.22 3.65
C GLU A 141 -15.20 -4.02 2.93
N ASN A 142 -14.67 -2.82 3.15
CA ASN A 142 -15.08 -1.62 2.44
C ASN A 142 -14.48 -1.56 1.02
N ALA A 143 -15.15 -0.86 0.11
CA ALA A 143 -14.82 -0.90 -1.31
C ALA A 143 -13.60 -0.01 -1.68
N TYR A 144 -12.72 -0.50 -2.55
CA TYR A 144 -11.60 0.25 -3.14
C TYR A 144 -11.09 -0.41 -4.45
N PRO A 145 -10.38 0.33 -5.33
CA PRO A 145 -9.98 -0.16 -6.66
C PRO A 145 -9.16 -1.46 -6.64
N TYR A 146 -8.13 -1.53 -5.78
CA TYR A 146 -7.25 -2.69 -5.72
C TYR A 146 -7.95 -3.98 -5.27
N ARG A 147 -9.11 -3.89 -4.62
CA ARG A 147 -9.92 -5.06 -4.30
C ARG A 147 -10.39 -5.81 -5.54
N PHE A 148 -10.60 -5.12 -6.66
CA PHE A 148 -10.99 -5.77 -7.91
C PHE A 148 -9.86 -6.66 -8.44
N ILE A 149 -8.60 -6.22 -8.41
CA ILE A 149 -7.49 -7.10 -8.83
C ILE A 149 -7.29 -8.25 -7.84
N GLU A 150 -7.52 -8.02 -6.53
CA GLU A 150 -7.44 -9.10 -5.55
C GLU A 150 -8.51 -10.16 -5.78
N LYS A 151 -9.76 -9.75 -6.01
CA LYS A 151 -10.86 -10.66 -6.37
C LYS A 151 -10.58 -11.38 -7.69
N HIS A 152 -10.09 -10.68 -8.71
CA HIS A 152 -9.67 -11.29 -9.97
C HIS A 152 -8.68 -12.44 -9.75
N ILE A 153 -7.64 -12.23 -8.92
CA ILE A 153 -6.63 -13.24 -8.61
C ILE A 153 -7.25 -14.44 -7.86
N VAL A 154 -8.13 -14.20 -6.88
CA VAL A 154 -8.79 -15.27 -6.13
C VAL A 154 -9.68 -16.13 -7.04
N GLU A 155 -10.44 -15.49 -7.92
CA GLU A 155 -11.25 -16.18 -8.94
C GLU A 155 -10.38 -16.93 -9.94
N TRP A 156 -9.22 -16.38 -10.31
CA TRP A 156 -8.24 -17.05 -11.16
C TRP A 156 -7.68 -18.33 -10.51
N PHE A 157 -7.36 -18.31 -9.21
CA PHE A 157 -6.95 -19.51 -8.48
C PHE A 157 -8.05 -20.56 -8.47
N TYR A 158 -9.29 -20.17 -8.19
CA TYR A 158 -10.42 -21.10 -8.18
C TYR A 158 -10.64 -21.77 -9.55
N VAL A 159 -10.56 -20.99 -10.63
CA VAL A 159 -10.68 -21.51 -11.99
C VAL A 159 -9.54 -22.49 -12.30
N SER A 160 -8.29 -22.11 -12.02
CA SER A 160 -7.11 -22.93 -12.30
C SER A 160 -7.16 -24.25 -11.53
N PHE A 161 -7.45 -24.19 -10.23
CA PHE A 161 -7.62 -25.36 -9.36
C PHE A 161 -8.57 -26.40 -9.97
N HIS A 162 -9.74 -25.96 -10.47
CA HIS A 162 -10.74 -26.87 -11.02
C HIS A 162 -10.40 -27.37 -12.42
N LEU A 163 -9.76 -26.53 -13.26
CA LEU A 163 -9.30 -26.95 -14.58
C LEU A 163 -8.27 -28.07 -14.49
N GLU A 164 -7.31 -27.96 -13.58
CA GLU A 164 -6.32 -29.01 -13.34
C GLU A 164 -6.91 -30.34 -12.87
N ARG A 165 -8.14 -30.32 -12.35
CA ARG A 165 -8.89 -31.50 -11.88
C ARG A 165 -9.90 -31.99 -12.92
N GLY A 166 -9.94 -31.40 -14.12
CA GLY A 166 -10.91 -31.74 -15.15
C GLY A 166 -12.35 -31.36 -14.78
N LEU A 167 -12.55 -30.39 -13.90
CA LEU A 167 -13.85 -29.96 -13.36
C LEU A 167 -14.36 -28.68 -14.02
N GLN A 168 -14.30 -28.60 -15.35
CA GLN A 168 -14.65 -27.38 -16.11
C GLN A 168 -16.11 -26.93 -15.92
N GLN A 169 -17.03 -27.87 -15.65
CA GLN A 169 -18.43 -27.58 -15.36
C GLN A 169 -18.63 -26.73 -14.09
N LYS A 170 -17.64 -26.70 -13.18
CA LYS A 170 -17.73 -25.97 -11.91
C LYS A 170 -17.24 -24.52 -11.97
N ILE A 171 -16.62 -24.09 -13.07
CA ILE A 171 -15.90 -22.81 -13.14
C ILE A 171 -16.62 -21.70 -13.90
N ALA A 172 -17.73 -22.01 -14.59
CA ALA A 172 -18.36 -21.06 -15.50
C ALA A 172 -18.66 -19.69 -14.84
N PRO A 173 -19.27 -19.61 -13.63
CA PRO A 173 -19.52 -18.32 -12.98
C PRO A 173 -18.24 -17.54 -12.66
N ASN A 174 -17.19 -18.24 -12.22
CA ASN A 174 -15.91 -17.63 -11.84
C ASN A 174 -15.14 -17.08 -13.05
N VAL A 175 -15.34 -17.66 -14.24
CA VAL A 175 -14.77 -17.14 -15.50
C VAL A 175 -15.38 -15.79 -15.87
N TYR A 176 -16.66 -15.56 -15.62
CA TYR A 176 -17.29 -14.26 -15.82
C TYR A 176 -16.85 -13.26 -14.74
N LYS A 177 -16.91 -13.64 -13.46
CA LYS A 177 -16.47 -12.80 -12.34
C LYS A 177 -15.04 -12.28 -12.51
N ARG A 178 -14.09 -13.16 -12.86
CA ARG A 178 -12.70 -12.73 -13.07
C ARG A 178 -12.58 -11.71 -14.21
N ALA A 179 -13.40 -11.81 -15.26
CA ALA A 179 -13.39 -10.89 -16.38
C ALA A 179 -13.98 -9.53 -15.98
N GLU A 180 -15.09 -9.52 -15.24
CA GLU A 180 -15.68 -8.32 -14.66
C GLU A 180 -14.69 -7.58 -13.77
N TYR A 181 -14.06 -8.30 -12.83
CA TYR A 181 -13.12 -7.71 -11.88
C TYR A 181 -11.87 -7.12 -12.54
N ILE A 182 -11.30 -7.76 -13.57
CA ILE A 182 -10.15 -7.16 -14.25
C ILE A 182 -10.54 -5.90 -15.03
N ILE A 183 -11.73 -5.87 -15.63
CA ILE A 183 -12.25 -4.67 -16.31
C ILE A 183 -12.47 -3.54 -15.29
N PHE A 184 -13.10 -3.83 -14.16
CA PHE A 184 -13.35 -2.83 -13.11
C PHE A 184 -12.05 -2.27 -12.52
N TYR A 185 -11.07 -3.14 -12.27
CA TYR A 185 -9.74 -2.71 -11.83
C TYR A 185 -9.09 -1.82 -12.88
N PHE A 186 -8.99 -2.30 -14.13
CA PHE A 186 -8.34 -1.61 -15.23
C PHE A 186 -8.91 -0.21 -15.44
N LEU A 187 -10.24 -0.07 -15.53
CA LEU A 187 -10.87 1.23 -15.71
C LEU A 187 -10.65 2.15 -14.51
N SER A 188 -10.78 1.64 -13.28
CA SER A 188 -10.56 2.45 -12.06
C SER A 188 -9.12 2.97 -12.01
N ASP A 189 -8.15 2.09 -12.22
CA ASP A 189 -6.72 2.41 -12.18
C ASP A 189 -6.31 3.36 -13.31
N LEU A 190 -6.90 3.19 -14.50
CA LEU A 190 -6.70 4.08 -15.64
C LEU A 190 -7.18 5.51 -15.34
N PHE A 191 -8.36 5.69 -14.74
CA PHE A 191 -8.85 7.03 -14.38
C PHE A 191 -8.04 7.68 -13.26
N ILE A 192 -7.61 6.90 -12.26
CA ILE A 192 -6.70 7.38 -11.21
C ILE A 192 -5.38 7.83 -11.82
N THR A 193 -4.83 7.03 -12.73
CA THR A 193 -3.58 7.35 -13.42
C THR A 193 -3.71 8.62 -14.24
N LEU A 194 -4.80 8.79 -15.00
CA LEU A 194 -5.05 10.03 -15.75
C LEU A 194 -5.13 11.27 -14.84
N GLN A 195 -5.74 11.13 -13.67
CA GLN A 195 -5.75 12.20 -12.66
C GLN A 195 -4.32 12.53 -12.20
N ASP A 196 -3.52 11.52 -11.84
CA ASP A 196 -2.14 11.73 -11.39
C ASP A 196 -1.29 12.36 -12.51
N MET A 197 -1.50 11.96 -13.76
CA MET A 197 -0.83 12.56 -14.92
C MET A 197 -1.20 14.04 -15.06
N ASN A 198 -2.48 14.40 -14.91
CA ASN A 198 -2.91 15.79 -14.94
C ASN A 198 -2.26 16.62 -13.82
N VAL A 199 -2.23 16.08 -12.58
CA VAL A 199 -1.54 16.75 -11.46
C VAL A 199 -0.06 16.95 -11.76
N ASN A 200 0.61 15.97 -12.38
CA ASN A 200 2.03 16.09 -12.72
C ASN A 200 2.29 17.11 -13.83
N LYS A 201 1.39 17.19 -14.81
CA LYS A 201 1.41 18.22 -15.85
C LYS A 201 1.27 19.61 -15.23
N ASP A 202 0.29 19.81 -14.36
CA ASP A 202 -0.02 21.12 -13.80
C ASP A 202 1.00 21.59 -12.75
N LYS A 203 1.43 20.69 -11.85
CA LYS A 203 2.31 21.05 -10.71
C LYS A 203 3.80 20.96 -11.04
N TYR A 204 4.20 20.05 -11.92
CA TYR A 204 5.61 19.78 -12.20
C TYR A 204 5.99 20.07 -13.65
N ASN A 205 5.05 20.59 -14.47
CA ASN A 205 5.26 20.84 -15.89
C ASN A 205 5.79 19.61 -16.63
N TYR A 206 5.40 18.40 -16.17
CA TYR A 206 5.84 17.15 -16.74
C TYR A 206 4.77 16.61 -17.69
N SER A 207 5.12 16.50 -18.97
CA SER A 207 4.30 15.87 -19.99
C SER A 207 5.17 15.04 -20.93
N LYS A 208 4.56 14.07 -21.62
CA LYS A 208 5.20 13.27 -22.67
C LYS A 208 4.56 13.62 -24.01
N ASP A 209 5.35 13.54 -25.07
CA ASP A 209 4.87 13.76 -26.45
C ASP A 209 3.74 12.78 -26.83
N ILE A 210 3.85 11.52 -26.39
CA ILE A 210 2.83 10.50 -26.59
C ILE A 210 2.33 10.02 -25.23
N ASN A 211 1.04 10.23 -24.98
CA ASN A 211 0.36 9.77 -23.78
C ASN A 211 -0.56 8.58 -24.09
N LEU A 212 -0.04 7.36 -23.97
CA LEU A 212 -0.79 6.14 -24.26
C LEU A 212 -2.10 6.03 -23.46
N ALA A 213 -2.12 6.48 -22.20
CA ALA A 213 -3.31 6.41 -21.37
C ALA A 213 -4.42 7.33 -21.89
N GLU A 214 -4.09 8.57 -22.24
CA GLU A 214 -5.02 9.54 -22.82
C GLU A 214 -5.50 9.10 -24.21
N GLU A 215 -4.61 8.62 -25.07
CA GLU A 215 -4.94 8.11 -26.40
C GLU A 215 -5.88 6.90 -26.32
N LEU A 216 -5.56 5.94 -25.43
CA LEU A 216 -6.40 4.78 -25.20
C LEU A 216 -7.79 5.19 -24.74
N VAL A 217 -7.90 6.04 -23.73
CA VAL A 217 -9.21 6.49 -23.22
C VAL A 217 -9.98 7.29 -24.26
N SER A 218 -9.30 8.08 -25.07
CA SER A 218 -9.92 8.85 -26.16
C SER A 218 -10.42 7.97 -27.31
N SER A 219 -9.80 6.80 -27.52
CA SER A 219 -10.22 5.80 -28.49
C SER A 219 -11.42 4.94 -28.03
N LEU A 220 -11.73 4.96 -26.73
CA LEU A 220 -12.84 4.21 -26.15
C LEU A 220 -14.11 5.06 -26.09
N ASP A 221 -15.27 4.45 -26.36
CA ASP A 221 -16.56 5.04 -26.02
C ASP A 221 -16.83 4.85 -24.52
N THR A 222 -16.14 5.66 -23.71
CA THR A 222 -16.22 5.56 -22.24
C THR A 222 -17.65 5.76 -21.75
N ASN A 223 -18.43 6.63 -22.41
CA ASN A 223 -19.83 6.85 -22.05
C ASN A 223 -20.64 5.57 -22.21
N LYS A 224 -20.56 4.91 -23.36
CA LYS A 224 -21.28 3.65 -23.61
C LYS A 224 -20.84 2.54 -22.66
N ILE A 225 -19.54 2.40 -22.41
CA ILE A 225 -19.00 1.42 -21.46
C ILE A 225 -19.58 1.68 -20.07
N PHE A 226 -19.58 2.94 -19.62
CA PHE A 226 -20.08 3.29 -18.30
C PHE A 226 -21.58 3.17 -18.15
N SER A 227 -22.37 3.53 -19.16
CA SER A 227 -23.80 3.32 -19.15
C SER A 227 -24.14 1.84 -19.01
N PHE A 228 -23.43 0.96 -19.74
CA PHE A 228 -23.59 -0.49 -19.60
C PHE A 228 -23.24 -0.96 -18.18
N ILE A 229 -22.12 -0.49 -17.63
CA ILE A 229 -21.72 -0.87 -16.27
C ILE A 229 -22.70 -0.36 -15.22
N GLU A 230 -23.23 0.85 -15.38
CA GLU A 230 -24.20 1.41 -14.45
C GLU A 230 -25.54 0.67 -14.49
N GLU A 231 -25.98 0.25 -15.67
CA GLU A 231 -27.20 -0.53 -15.87
C GLU A 231 -27.09 -1.94 -15.24
N HIS A 232 -25.97 -2.62 -15.46
CA HIS A 232 -25.82 -4.03 -15.09
C HIS A 232 -25.08 -4.27 -13.76
N PHE A 233 -24.30 -3.31 -13.29
CA PHE A 233 -23.49 -3.38 -12.06
C PHE A 233 -23.64 -2.09 -11.22
N PRO A 234 -24.88 -1.69 -10.86
CA PRO A 234 -25.16 -0.43 -10.19
C PRO A 234 -24.48 -0.29 -8.83
N GLU A 235 -24.13 -1.40 -8.19
CA GLU A 235 -23.43 -1.51 -6.91
C GLU A 235 -21.94 -1.15 -6.97
N ASN A 236 -21.35 -1.06 -8.17
CA ASN A 236 -19.93 -0.73 -8.33
C ASN A 236 -19.66 0.77 -8.12
N ILE A 237 -19.79 1.20 -6.87
CA ILE A 237 -19.63 2.60 -6.46
C ILE A 237 -18.21 3.12 -6.68
N VAL A 238 -17.20 2.26 -6.50
CA VAL A 238 -15.78 2.63 -6.65
C VAL A 238 -15.54 3.13 -8.07
N LEU A 239 -15.95 2.34 -9.07
CA LEU A 239 -15.75 2.69 -10.45
C LEU A 239 -16.55 3.94 -10.84
N LYS A 240 -17.77 4.11 -10.31
CA LYS A 240 -18.58 5.33 -10.52
C LYS A 240 -17.88 6.59 -9.99
N LEU A 241 -17.25 6.53 -8.82
CA LEU A 241 -16.52 7.67 -8.25
C LEU A 241 -15.30 8.06 -9.10
N PHE A 242 -14.51 7.07 -9.55
CA PHE A 242 -13.33 7.37 -10.37
C PHE A 242 -13.70 7.83 -11.78
N TYR A 243 -14.80 7.34 -12.33
CA TYR A 243 -15.34 7.88 -13.57
C TYR A 243 -15.88 9.30 -13.43
N GLY A 244 -16.61 9.59 -12.35
CA GLY A 244 -17.05 10.96 -12.06
C GLY A 244 -15.86 11.91 -11.91
N SER A 245 -14.76 11.43 -11.31
CA SER A 245 -13.49 12.18 -11.22
C SER A 245 -12.90 12.45 -12.61
N TYR A 246 -12.87 11.43 -13.48
CA TYR A 246 -12.44 11.60 -14.86
C TYR A 246 -13.33 12.58 -15.65
N LEU A 247 -14.65 12.50 -15.53
CA LEU A 247 -15.57 13.42 -16.18
C LEU A 247 -15.36 14.86 -15.70
N ALA A 248 -15.20 15.07 -14.40
CA ALA A 248 -14.89 16.38 -13.85
C ALA A 248 -13.56 16.95 -14.37
N LEU A 249 -12.53 16.11 -14.59
CA LEU A 249 -11.29 16.58 -15.22
C LEU A 249 -11.48 16.89 -16.71
N LYS A 250 -12.10 15.98 -17.45
CA LYS A 250 -12.30 16.10 -18.89
C LYS A 250 -13.16 17.31 -19.24
N HIS A 251 -14.15 17.59 -18.41
CA HIS A 251 -15.08 18.70 -18.55
C HIS A 251 -14.86 19.71 -17.43
N PHE A 252 -13.61 20.12 -17.22
CA PHE A 252 -13.21 21.00 -16.12
C PHE A 252 -14.03 22.29 -16.01
N ASP A 253 -14.49 22.86 -17.13
CA ASP A 253 -15.33 24.06 -17.13
C ASP A 253 -16.80 23.80 -16.79
N ASP A 254 -17.27 22.56 -16.91
CA ASP A 254 -18.63 22.16 -16.55
C ASP A 254 -18.68 21.62 -15.12
N GLU A 255 -18.98 22.51 -14.19
CA GLU A 255 -18.98 22.25 -12.75
C GLU A 255 -20.04 21.23 -12.32
N LYS A 256 -21.01 20.92 -13.19
CA LYS A 256 -22.01 19.88 -12.96
C LYS A 256 -21.34 18.57 -12.56
N TYR A 257 -20.29 18.16 -13.28
CA TYR A 257 -19.60 16.90 -13.02
C TYR A 257 -18.90 16.89 -11.66
N TYR A 258 -18.33 18.02 -11.24
CA TYR A 258 -17.76 18.17 -9.91
C TYR A 258 -18.83 18.01 -8.82
N PHE A 259 -19.98 18.68 -8.95
CA PHE A 259 -21.04 18.61 -7.94
C PHE A 259 -21.73 17.24 -7.91
N GLU A 260 -21.88 16.58 -9.05
CA GLU A 260 -22.36 15.20 -9.14
C GLU A 260 -21.41 14.24 -8.41
N LEU A 261 -20.10 14.35 -8.66
CA LEU A 261 -19.09 13.58 -7.97
C LEU A 261 -19.10 13.84 -6.46
N LYS A 262 -19.15 15.11 -6.04
CA LYS A 262 -19.22 15.49 -4.61
C LYS A 262 -20.42 14.84 -3.93
N SER A 263 -21.59 14.91 -4.57
CA SER A 263 -22.83 14.29 -4.07
C SER A 263 -22.69 12.77 -3.95
N LEU A 264 -22.15 12.12 -4.98
CA LEU A 264 -21.91 10.68 -5.00
C LEU A 264 -20.93 10.25 -3.90
N ALA A 265 -19.82 10.98 -3.76
CA ALA A 265 -18.80 10.75 -2.74
C ALA A 265 -19.40 10.86 -1.34
N LYS A 266 -20.16 11.93 -1.07
CA LYS A 266 -20.83 12.14 0.22
C LYS A 266 -21.83 11.04 0.55
N LYS A 267 -22.64 10.61 -0.43
CA LYS A 267 -23.64 9.56 -0.25
C LYS A 267 -23.03 8.22 0.14
N HIS A 268 -21.87 7.89 -0.41
CA HIS A 268 -21.25 6.58 -0.25
C HIS A 268 -19.97 6.58 0.60
N PHE A 269 -19.64 7.71 1.21
CA PHE A 269 -18.36 7.95 1.87
C PHE A 269 -18.03 6.86 2.89
N ASP A 270 -18.98 6.51 3.77
CA ASP A 270 -18.75 5.55 4.86
C ASP A 270 -18.54 4.11 4.38
N GLY A 271 -19.04 3.76 3.19
CA GLY A 271 -18.83 2.44 2.59
C GLY A 271 -17.48 2.28 1.86
N LEU A 272 -16.71 3.36 1.76
CA LEU A 272 -15.39 3.35 1.12
C LEU A 272 -14.30 2.93 2.11
N HIS A 273 -13.31 2.21 1.59
CA HIS A 273 -12.07 1.97 2.33
C HIS A 273 -11.31 3.30 2.51
N GLU A 274 -10.42 3.38 3.48
CA GLU A 274 -9.64 4.60 3.75
C GLU A 274 -8.89 5.12 2.51
N SER A 275 -8.36 4.21 1.68
CA SER A 275 -7.72 4.58 0.41
C SER A 275 -8.71 5.18 -0.60
N GLY A 276 -9.94 4.67 -0.67
CA GLY A 276 -11.00 5.23 -1.52
C GLY A 276 -11.46 6.60 -1.03
N LYS A 277 -11.69 6.75 0.29
CA LYS A 277 -11.99 8.04 0.94
C LYS A 277 -10.90 9.06 0.63
N ARG A 278 -9.63 8.68 0.84
CA ARG A 278 -8.48 9.55 0.56
C ARG A 278 -8.41 9.92 -0.92
N GLY A 279 -8.58 8.96 -1.83
CA GLY A 279 -8.53 9.19 -3.27
C GLY A 279 -9.55 10.22 -3.74
N VAL A 280 -10.83 10.02 -3.40
CA VAL A 280 -11.90 10.94 -3.82
C VAL A 280 -11.80 12.31 -3.14
N THR A 281 -11.46 12.37 -1.84
CA THR A 281 -11.28 13.66 -1.17
C THR A 281 -10.07 14.42 -1.72
N ALA A 282 -8.96 13.74 -2.00
CA ALA A 282 -7.79 14.35 -2.62
C ALA A 282 -8.10 14.87 -4.03
N PHE A 283 -8.90 14.15 -4.80
CA PHE A 283 -9.40 14.64 -6.09
C PHE A 283 -10.17 15.96 -5.93
N LEU A 284 -11.17 15.98 -5.05
CA LEU A 284 -12.01 17.15 -4.83
C LEU A 284 -11.20 18.37 -4.36
N ILE A 285 -10.22 18.15 -3.47
CA ILE A 285 -9.25 19.18 -3.05
C ILE A 285 -8.47 19.73 -4.25
N ASN A 286 -7.86 18.85 -5.04
CA ASN A 286 -7.05 19.27 -6.19
C ASN A 286 -7.88 20.00 -7.26
N TYR A 287 -9.14 19.58 -7.47
CA TYR A 287 -10.06 20.24 -8.38
C TYR A 287 -10.34 21.68 -7.92
N CYS A 288 -10.71 21.87 -6.64
CA CYS A 288 -10.95 23.21 -6.08
C CYS A 288 -9.70 24.08 -6.14
N GLN A 289 -8.53 23.54 -5.80
CA GLN A 289 -7.26 24.25 -5.90
C GLN A 289 -7.02 24.76 -7.33
N SER A 290 -7.24 23.91 -8.33
CA SER A 290 -7.06 24.25 -9.75
C SER A 290 -8.02 25.35 -10.20
N LYS A 291 -9.28 25.33 -9.72
CA LYS A 291 -10.27 26.39 -10.00
C LYS A 291 -9.87 27.74 -9.38
N ILE A 292 -9.36 27.72 -8.16
CA ILE A 292 -8.92 28.93 -7.45
C ILE A 292 -7.67 29.52 -8.11
N THR A 293 -6.64 28.71 -8.39
CA THR A 293 -5.37 29.22 -8.92
C THR A 293 -5.42 29.53 -10.41
N GLY A 294 -6.12 28.71 -11.19
CA GLY A 294 -6.20 28.84 -12.65
C GLY A 294 -7.28 29.82 -13.10
N VAL A 295 -8.51 29.64 -12.60
CA VAL A 295 -9.70 30.40 -13.06
C VAL A 295 -10.01 31.60 -12.15
N LYS A 296 -9.44 31.64 -10.93
CA LYS A 296 -9.72 32.65 -9.90
C LYS A 296 -11.19 32.68 -9.47
N ASP A 297 -11.81 31.50 -9.39
CA ASP A 297 -13.18 31.37 -8.93
C ASP A 297 -13.25 31.15 -7.42
N ASN A 298 -13.52 32.24 -6.68
CA ASN A 298 -13.54 32.24 -5.23
C ASN A 298 -14.64 31.36 -4.62
N LYS A 299 -15.66 30.93 -5.37
CA LYS A 299 -16.71 30.04 -4.82
C LYS A 299 -16.12 28.70 -4.38
N PHE A 300 -15.04 28.27 -5.04
CA PHE A 300 -14.35 27.02 -4.71
C PHE A 300 -13.50 27.12 -3.43
N GLU A 301 -13.28 28.30 -2.84
CA GLU A 301 -12.60 28.41 -1.54
C GLU A 301 -13.44 27.83 -0.40
N THR A 302 -14.76 28.01 -0.45
CA THR A 302 -15.69 27.42 0.53
C THR A 302 -15.74 25.91 0.38
N GLU A 303 -15.79 25.43 -0.86
CA GLU A 303 -15.75 24.00 -1.20
C GLU A 303 -14.44 23.34 -0.74
N LEU A 304 -13.30 24.00 -0.98
CA LEU A 304 -11.99 23.53 -0.56
C LEU A 304 -11.91 23.35 0.96
N ASN A 305 -12.45 24.30 1.73
CA ASN A 305 -12.52 24.19 3.19
C ASN A 305 -13.33 22.95 3.64
N GLU A 306 -14.47 22.68 3.00
CA GLU A 306 -15.30 21.51 3.35
C GLU A 306 -14.53 20.20 3.14
N HIS A 307 -13.76 20.11 2.04
CA HIS A 307 -12.95 18.93 1.77
C HIS A 307 -11.77 18.80 2.71
N TYR A 308 -11.12 19.91 3.11
CA TYR A 308 -10.08 19.86 4.13
C TYR A 308 -10.61 19.40 5.49
N ARG A 309 -11.78 19.89 5.92
CA ARG A 309 -12.43 19.38 7.14
C ARG A 309 -12.70 17.89 7.03
N THR A 310 -13.32 17.46 5.93
CA THR A 310 -13.56 16.02 5.66
C THR A 310 -12.26 15.21 5.75
N TYR A 311 -11.16 15.73 5.20
CA TYR A 311 -9.85 15.08 5.22
C TYR A 311 -9.25 14.95 6.62
N ILE A 312 -9.40 15.99 7.46
CA ILE A 312 -8.91 16.03 8.84
C ILE A 312 -9.78 15.18 9.77
N ASP A 313 -11.10 15.39 9.73
CA ASP A 313 -12.08 14.74 10.61
C ASP A 313 -12.08 13.22 10.43
N ASN A 314 -11.82 12.75 9.20
CA ASN A 314 -11.70 11.33 8.88
C ASN A 314 -10.25 10.82 8.92
N VAL A 315 -9.31 11.63 9.40
CA VAL A 315 -7.91 11.23 9.65
C VAL A 315 -7.22 10.72 8.37
N LEU A 316 -7.63 11.23 7.21
CA LEU A 316 -7.17 10.74 5.90
C LEU A 316 -5.70 11.09 5.59
N TYR A 317 -5.11 11.98 6.40
CA TYR A 317 -3.70 12.39 6.32
C TYR A 317 -2.71 11.30 6.76
N LYS A 318 -3.15 10.30 7.54
CA LYS A 318 -2.28 9.21 7.96
C LYS A 318 -2.04 8.26 6.79
N ILE A 319 -0.78 8.06 6.41
CA ILE A 319 -0.38 7.11 5.37
C ILE A 319 0.48 6.04 6.04
N SER A 320 0.17 4.75 5.81
CA SER A 320 0.99 3.63 6.29
C SER A 320 1.26 3.60 7.81
N GLY A 321 0.32 4.12 8.62
CA GLY A 321 0.46 4.18 10.07
C GLY A 321 1.33 5.35 10.58
N GLU A 322 1.82 6.20 9.69
CA GLU A 322 2.56 7.41 10.07
C GLU A 322 1.57 8.49 10.54
N ASN A 323 1.86 9.04 11.72
CA ASN A 323 1.07 10.11 12.35
C ASN A 323 1.67 11.48 12.00
N TYR A 324 1.90 11.78 10.73
CA TYR A 324 2.29 13.14 10.33
C TYR A 324 1.43 13.66 9.19
N LEU A 325 1.06 14.93 9.29
CA LEU A 325 0.46 15.69 8.20
C LEU A 325 1.61 16.21 7.33
N ARG A 326 1.56 15.98 6.03
CA ARG A 326 2.61 16.52 5.14
C ARG A 326 2.63 18.05 5.24
N VAL A 327 3.83 18.64 5.28
CA VAL A 327 3.99 20.09 5.51
C VAL A 327 3.32 20.91 4.42
N ASP A 328 3.38 20.47 3.15
CA ASP A 328 2.71 21.11 2.03
C ASP A 328 1.19 21.18 2.22
N LEU A 329 0.59 20.09 2.69
CA LEU A 329 -0.84 20.01 2.98
C LEU A 329 -1.21 20.88 4.18
N PHE A 330 -0.42 20.85 5.26
CA PHE A 330 -0.62 21.72 6.42
C PHE A 330 -0.65 23.20 6.02
N LEU A 331 0.35 23.65 5.25
CA LEU A 331 0.42 25.03 4.78
C LEU A 331 -0.75 25.38 3.86
N SER A 332 -1.19 24.45 3.00
CA SER A 332 -2.33 24.66 2.10
C SER A 332 -3.66 24.80 2.86
N ILE A 333 -3.85 24.01 3.92
CA ILE A 333 -5.02 24.10 4.82
C ILE A 333 -5.00 25.45 5.54
N LEU A 334 -3.86 25.79 6.15
CA LEU A 334 -3.71 27.03 6.91
C LEU A 334 -3.98 28.26 6.04
N ASN A 335 -3.41 28.33 4.84
CA ASN A 335 -3.64 29.43 3.89
C ASN A 335 -5.11 29.55 3.50
N ASN A 336 -5.81 28.43 3.29
CA ASN A 336 -7.23 28.45 2.95
C ASN A 336 -8.09 28.96 4.12
N TYR A 337 -7.77 28.59 5.36
CA TYR A 337 -8.44 29.13 6.54
C TYR A 337 -8.20 30.63 6.74
N PHE A 338 -6.98 31.13 6.45
CA PHE A 338 -6.69 32.56 6.43
C PHE A 338 -7.55 33.29 5.40
N ASN A 339 -7.57 32.82 4.15
CA ASN A 339 -8.31 33.47 3.06
C ASN A 339 -9.83 33.52 3.31
N THR A 340 -10.37 32.51 3.99
CA THR A 340 -11.81 32.42 4.26
C THR A 340 -12.24 32.97 5.61
N GLY A 341 -11.32 33.55 6.38
CA GLY A 341 -11.63 34.15 7.69
C GLY A 341 -12.02 33.12 8.76
N LYS A 342 -11.64 31.86 8.60
CA LYS A 342 -12.00 30.73 9.49
C LYS A 342 -10.86 30.32 10.44
N LEU A 343 -10.04 31.28 10.88
CA LEU A 343 -8.85 31.04 11.70
C LEU A 343 -9.12 30.26 13.00
N ASN A 344 -10.29 30.45 13.60
CA ASN A 344 -10.68 29.73 14.82
C ASN A 344 -10.82 28.21 14.61
N GLU A 345 -10.95 27.75 13.37
CA GLU A 345 -11.00 26.32 13.03
C GLU A 345 -9.62 25.75 12.69
N ALA A 346 -8.61 26.62 12.52
CA ALA A 346 -7.24 26.25 12.26
C ALA A 346 -6.44 25.99 13.55
N ALA A 347 -6.91 26.53 14.69
CA ALA A 347 -6.37 26.33 16.03
C ALA A 347 -6.95 25.06 16.66
#